data_AF-A0A6S6S0G2-F1
#
_entry.id   AF-A0A6S6S0G2-F1
#
_cell.length_a   1.000
_cell.length_b   1.000
_cell.length_c   1.000
_cell.angle_alpha   90.00
_cell.angle_beta   90.00
_cell.angle_gamma   90.00
#
_symmetry.space_group_name_H-M   'P 1'
#
loop_
_entity.id
_entity.type
_entity.pdbx_description
1 polymer ?
#
loop_
_entity_poly.entity_id
_entity_poly.type
_entity_poly.pdbx_seq_one_letter_code
_entity_poly.pdbx_strand_id
1 'polypeptide(L)'
;MIKHLKIFFVFTLSLIAIDDAYLDTVSQEVANYNVQNITYNVPEPSNPKTLNVQKSELSPSPLIVDDKVSTVNKKIKSPKDIKIFTSNEVDPINYTNTISLNKLTVSEKKQKFFHMMLPAILISKENLRLKRERVLSLMSTPVEQMDEDDVDFLEALYKKYKTKSNKKLANRLKTHPVSIILAQAAIESAWGESRFFKKGNNIFGMWSFSKNEPRIKALGNRNGKAIYVKKYANVSEAIDDYFVVIGRGAYKSFRKQRNITENPLVLVKYLVNYCELDNYPDKLKNFIVYNKLRRFDKFELASN
;
A
#
# COMPACT_ATOMS: atom_id res chain seq x y z
N MET A 1 16.58 16.45 -22.75
CA MET A 1 15.98 17.26 -21.68
C MET A 1 14.92 16.43 -20.95
N ILE A 2 15.33 15.58 -20.00
CA ILE A 2 14.44 14.63 -19.33
C ILE A 2 13.74 15.38 -18.18
N LYS A 3 12.49 15.83 -18.40
CA LYS A 3 11.65 16.36 -17.33
C LYS A 3 11.35 15.22 -16.36
N HIS A 4 12.05 15.19 -15.23
CA HIS A 4 11.71 14.31 -14.12
C HIS A 4 10.28 14.61 -13.69
N LEU A 5 9.39 13.61 -13.84
CA LEU A 5 8.05 13.65 -13.27
C LEU A 5 8.19 13.50 -11.75
N LYS A 6 8.50 14.62 -11.09
CA LYS A 6 8.31 14.78 -9.65
C LYS A 6 6.81 14.65 -9.40
N ILE A 7 6.37 13.54 -8.84
CA ILE A 7 5.03 13.42 -8.28
C ILE A 7 5.06 14.29 -7.01
N PHE A 8 4.73 15.57 -7.19
CA PHE A 8 4.54 16.49 -6.08
C PHE A 8 3.25 16.06 -5.37
N PHE A 9 3.35 15.24 -4.33
CA PHE A 9 2.32 15.25 -3.30
C PHE A 9 2.35 16.65 -2.70
N VAL A 10 1.42 17.51 -3.12
CA VAL A 10 1.12 18.72 -2.35
C VAL A 10 0.68 18.23 -0.99
N PHE A 11 1.59 18.39 -0.04
CA PHE A 11 1.30 18.61 1.36
C PHE A 11 -0.01 19.38 1.43
N THR A 12 -1.05 18.74 1.94
CA THR A 12 -1.97 19.53 2.74
C THR A 12 -1.16 19.99 3.94
N LEU A 13 -0.57 21.18 3.84
CA LEU A 13 -0.58 22.14 4.92
C LEU A 13 -2.07 22.36 5.31
N SER A 14 -2.68 21.38 5.94
CA SER A 14 -3.48 21.68 7.11
C SER A 14 -2.43 21.93 8.18
N LEU A 15 -2.33 23.18 8.63
CA LEU A 15 -1.62 23.52 9.86
C LEU A 15 -2.14 22.62 10.98
N ILE A 16 -1.43 21.52 11.22
CA ILE A 16 -1.19 20.98 12.53
C ILE A 16 0.28 20.61 12.44
N ALA A 17 1.13 21.47 13.01
CA ALA A 17 2.43 21.02 13.45
C ALA A 17 2.13 19.78 14.30
N ILE A 18 2.47 18.60 13.77
CA ILE A 18 2.50 17.41 14.60
C ILE A 18 3.69 17.67 15.49
N ASP A 19 3.42 18.28 16.64
CA ASP A 19 4.40 18.58 17.66
C ASP A 19 5.12 17.29 18.01
N ASP A 20 6.46 17.31 18.03
CA ASP A 20 7.25 16.17 18.50
C ASP A 20 6.81 15.78 19.93
N ALA A 21 6.32 16.74 20.72
CA ALA A 21 5.67 16.48 22.01
C ALA A 21 4.38 15.66 21.89
N TYR A 22 3.57 15.82 20.83
CA TYR A 22 2.40 14.96 20.60
C TYR A 22 2.85 13.54 20.24
N LEU A 23 3.89 13.37 19.43
CA LEU A 23 4.44 12.06 19.12
C LEU A 23 5.04 11.40 20.36
N ASP A 24 5.71 12.15 21.24
CA ASP A 24 6.30 11.64 22.49
C ASP A 24 5.25 11.31 23.57
N THR A 25 4.22 12.15 23.73
CA THR A 25 3.09 11.90 24.66
C THR A 25 2.31 10.66 24.23
N VAL A 26 2.01 10.55 22.93
CA VAL A 26 1.43 9.36 22.30
C VAL A 26 2.37 8.15 22.42
N SER A 27 3.67 8.37 22.61
CA SER A 27 4.64 7.30 22.72
C SER A 27 4.71 6.68 24.11
N GLN A 28 4.66 7.51 25.14
CA GLN A 28 4.63 7.08 26.54
C GLN A 28 3.35 6.27 26.87
N GLU A 29 2.19 6.65 26.34
CA GLU A 29 0.93 5.92 26.58
C GLU A 29 0.87 4.53 25.92
N VAL A 30 1.65 4.29 24.86
CA VAL A 30 1.68 3.02 24.11
C VAL A 30 2.62 1.98 24.73
N ALA A 31 3.57 2.40 25.58
CA ALA A 31 4.47 1.50 26.29
C ALA A 31 3.74 0.48 27.19
N ASN A 32 2.49 0.79 27.58
CA ASN A 32 1.66 -0.06 28.44
C ASN A 32 0.74 -1.03 27.67
N TYR A 33 0.89 -1.18 26.35
CA TYR A 33 -0.02 -2.02 25.56
C TYR A 33 0.46 -3.48 25.46
N ASN A 34 -0.22 -4.35 26.20
CA ASN A 34 0.05 -5.78 26.30
C ASN A 34 -0.71 -6.56 25.21
N VAL A 35 -0.02 -6.86 24.11
CA VAL A 35 -0.37 -7.99 23.22
C VAL A 35 0.72 -9.02 23.45
N GLN A 36 0.33 -10.26 23.77
CA GLN A 36 1.25 -11.30 24.26
C GLN A 36 2.58 -11.37 23.49
N ASN A 37 3.67 -11.42 24.25
CA ASN A 37 5.04 -11.49 23.75
C ASN A 37 5.24 -12.80 22.97
N ILE A 38 5.47 -12.68 21.66
CA ILE A 38 6.03 -13.77 20.85
C ILE A 38 7.55 -13.54 20.84
N THR A 39 8.30 -14.45 21.47
CA THR A 39 9.76 -14.44 21.48
C THR A 39 10.29 -14.85 20.09
N TYR A 40 11.27 -14.12 19.56
CA TYR A 40 11.87 -14.41 18.26
C TYR A 40 13.38 -14.66 18.40
N ASN A 41 13.82 -15.84 17.96
CA ASN A 41 15.21 -16.07 17.59
C ASN A 41 15.48 -15.40 16.24
N VAL A 42 16.52 -14.57 16.18
CA VAL A 42 17.04 -13.96 14.96
C VAL A 42 17.90 -15.02 14.24
N PRO A 43 17.57 -15.48 13.02
CA PRO A 43 18.50 -16.28 12.24
C PRO A 43 19.58 -15.35 11.67
N GLU A 44 20.84 -15.75 11.82
CA GLU A 44 21.97 -15.06 11.19
C GLU A 44 21.87 -15.05 9.66
N PRO A 45 22.42 -14.02 8.99
CA PRO A 45 22.38 -13.90 7.54
C PRO A 45 23.15 -15.03 6.86
N SER A 46 22.43 -15.89 6.11
CA SER A 46 23.05 -16.89 5.26
C SER A 46 23.67 -16.26 3.99
N ASN A 47 24.89 -16.70 3.70
CA ASN A 47 25.73 -16.28 2.57
C ASN A 47 25.09 -16.68 1.21
N PRO A 48 25.24 -15.91 0.12
CA PRO A 48 24.48 -16.13 -1.10
C PRO A 48 25.10 -17.24 -1.95
N LYS A 49 24.52 -18.44 -1.95
CA LYS A 49 24.72 -19.43 -3.02
C LYS A 49 23.40 -20.08 -3.44
N THR A 50 23.21 -20.06 -4.76
CA THR A 50 22.29 -20.87 -5.58
C THR A 50 20.79 -20.85 -5.22
N LEU A 51 20.03 -20.08 -6.01
CA LEU A 51 18.58 -20.18 -6.15
C LEU A 51 18.20 -21.57 -6.68
N ASN A 52 17.94 -22.51 -5.77
CA ASN A 52 17.12 -23.67 -6.07
C ASN A 52 15.66 -23.26 -5.95
N VAL A 53 14.93 -23.32 -7.06
CA VAL A 53 13.47 -23.20 -7.09
C VAL A 53 12.91 -24.48 -6.48
N GLN A 54 12.79 -24.51 -5.16
CA GLN A 54 11.90 -25.45 -4.49
C GLN A 54 10.49 -24.86 -4.52
N LYS A 55 9.59 -25.62 -5.14
CA LYS A 55 8.15 -25.42 -5.20
C LYS A 55 7.64 -25.35 -3.76
N SER A 56 7.36 -24.14 -3.26
CA SER A 56 6.80 -23.95 -1.92
C SER A 56 5.42 -24.59 -1.86
N GLU A 57 5.23 -25.46 -0.88
CA GLU A 57 3.96 -26.09 -0.54
C GLU A 57 2.86 -25.02 -0.42
N LEU A 58 1.74 -25.23 -1.12
CA LEU A 58 0.62 -24.29 -1.19
C LEU A 58 -0.06 -24.19 0.18
N SER A 59 0.09 -23.04 0.84
CA SER A 59 -0.92 -22.54 1.77
C SER A 59 -2.27 -22.45 1.03
N PRO A 60 -3.41 -22.69 1.70
CA PRO A 60 -4.70 -22.58 1.03
C PRO A 60 -4.89 -21.16 0.48
N SER A 61 -5.29 -21.03 -0.78
CA SER A 61 -5.39 -19.72 -1.47
C SER A 61 -6.78 -19.10 -1.29
N PRO A 62 -6.92 -17.76 -1.26
CA PRO A 62 -8.24 -17.12 -1.19
C PRO A 62 -9.09 -17.49 -2.42
N LEU A 63 -10.42 -17.44 -2.28
CA LEU A 63 -11.33 -17.67 -3.42
C LEU A 63 -11.05 -16.65 -4.52
N ILE A 64 -10.70 -17.15 -5.71
CA ILE A 64 -10.44 -16.36 -6.91
C ILE A 64 -11.61 -16.49 -7.87
N VAL A 65 -12.14 -15.37 -8.34
CA VAL A 65 -13.17 -15.26 -9.38
C VAL A 65 -12.67 -14.25 -10.41
N ASP A 66 -12.66 -14.62 -11.69
CA ASP A 66 -12.19 -13.80 -12.82
C ASP A 66 -10.81 -13.16 -12.58
N ASP A 67 -9.82 -13.99 -12.21
CA ASP A 67 -8.43 -13.58 -11.89
C ASP A 67 -8.29 -12.54 -10.78
N LYS A 68 -9.30 -12.45 -9.89
CA LYS A 68 -9.30 -11.54 -8.74
C LYS A 68 -9.80 -12.22 -7.49
N VAL A 69 -9.32 -11.73 -6.35
CA VAL A 69 -9.84 -12.10 -5.03
C VAL A 69 -11.32 -11.73 -4.95
N SER A 70 -12.14 -12.72 -4.56
CA SER A 70 -13.53 -12.48 -4.19
C SER A 70 -13.59 -11.71 -2.86
N THR A 71 -14.36 -10.62 -2.81
CA THR A 71 -14.41 -9.73 -1.64
C THR A 71 -15.84 -9.48 -1.18
N VAL A 72 -16.00 -9.20 0.12
CA VAL A 72 -17.26 -8.75 0.70
C VAL A 72 -17.22 -7.24 0.91
N ASN A 73 -18.04 -6.51 0.18
CA ASN A 73 -18.16 -5.06 0.36
C ASN A 73 -18.82 -4.73 1.69
N LYS A 74 -18.16 -3.89 2.51
CA LYS A 74 -18.71 -3.46 3.81
C LYS A 74 -18.61 -1.95 3.98
N LYS A 75 -19.70 -1.33 4.40
CA LYS A 75 -19.73 0.09 4.79
C LYS A 75 -19.43 0.22 6.29
N ILE A 76 -18.56 1.17 6.66
CA ILE A 76 -18.24 1.50 8.04
C ILE A 76 -19.16 2.66 8.48
N LYS A 77 -20.06 2.41 9.44
CA LYS A 77 -20.93 3.43 10.06
C LYS A 77 -20.31 3.98 11.34
N SER A 78 -19.60 3.13 12.08
CA SER A 78 -18.94 3.48 13.33
C SER A 78 -17.61 2.72 13.47
N PRO A 79 -16.72 3.13 14.40
CA PRO A 79 -15.50 2.39 14.66
C PRO A 79 -15.71 0.91 15.01
N LYS A 80 -16.88 0.53 15.56
CA LYS A 80 -17.20 -0.86 15.90
C LYS A 80 -17.32 -1.77 14.67
N ASP A 81 -17.59 -1.22 13.49
CA ASP A 81 -17.73 -2.01 12.25
C ASP A 81 -16.37 -2.47 11.67
N ILE A 82 -15.28 -1.87 12.14
CA ILE A 82 -13.90 -2.24 11.79
C ILE A 82 -13.56 -3.55 12.52
N LYS A 83 -13.38 -4.63 11.75
CA LYS A 83 -13.00 -5.94 12.27
C LYS A 83 -11.57 -5.88 12.78
N ILE A 84 -11.34 -6.37 13.99
CA ILE A 84 -10.00 -6.55 14.55
C ILE A 84 -9.57 -7.99 14.25
N PHE A 85 -8.39 -8.15 13.67
CA PHE A 85 -7.81 -9.44 13.29
C PHE A 85 -6.79 -9.84 14.36
N THR A 86 -7.00 -10.97 15.02
CA THR A 86 -6.12 -11.48 16.08
C THR A 86 -5.23 -12.63 15.59
N SER A 87 -5.60 -13.30 14.51
CA SER A 87 -4.77 -14.23 13.75
C SER A 87 -4.10 -13.51 12.56
N ASN A 88 -3.16 -14.20 11.90
CA ASN A 88 -2.55 -13.72 10.67
C ASN A 88 -3.48 -13.86 9.44
N GLU A 89 -4.67 -14.43 9.61
CA GLU A 89 -5.65 -14.60 8.54
C GLU A 89 -6.64 -13.44 8.54
N VAL A 90 -6.83 -12.83 7.38
CA VAL A 90 -7.65 -11.63 7.21
C VAL A 90 -8.75 -11.89 6.20
N ASP A 91 -10.00 -11.78 6.64
CA ASP A 91 -11.15 -11.80 5.73
C ASP A 91 -10.98 -10.77 4.60
N PRO A 92 -11.32 -11.11 3.35
CA PRO A 92 -11.27 -10.19 2.20
C PRO A 92 -12.41 -9.16 2.23
N ILE A 93 -12.46 -8.34 3.28
CA ILE A 93 -13.44 -7.25 3.46
C ILE A 93 -12.98 -6.04 2.64
N ASN A 94 -13.80 -5.63 1.68
CA ASN A 94 -13.57 -4.40 0.93
C ASN A 94 -14.39 -3.25 1.53
N TYR A 95 -13.74 -2.42 2.36
CA TYR A 95 -14.41 -1.27 2.95
C TYR A 95 -14.74 -0.21 1.90
N THR A 96 -16.01 0.16 1.79
CA THR A 96 -16.50 1.13 0.78
C THR A 96 -16.36 2.58 1.20
N ASN A 97 -16.04 2.82 2.47
CA ASN A 97 -15.74 4.14 2.99
C ASN A 97 -14.73 4.07 4.14
N THR A 98 -14.11 5.21 4.40
CA THR A 98 -13.37 5.47 5.62
C THR A 98 -14.21 6.33 6.58
N ILE A 99 -13.79 6.38 7.85
CA ILE A 99 -14.40 7.23 8.89
C ILE A 99 -13.33 7.94 9.72
N SER A 100 -13.73 8.99 10.43
CA SER A 100 -12.91 9.66 11.45
C SER A 100 -12.74 8.75 12.67
N LEU A 101 -11.54 8.72 13.24
CA LEU A 101 -11.22 7.95 14.45
C LEU A 101 -10.79 8.84 15.63
N ASN A 102 -10.78 10.17 15.45
CA ASN A 102 -10.40 11.16 16.46
C ASN A 102 -11.14 11.12 17.80
N LYS A 103 -12.32 10.50 17.88
CA LYS A 103 -13.06 10.36 19.14
C LYS A 103 -12.59 9.20 20.02
N LEU A 104 -11.68 8.36 19.50
CA LEU A 104 -11.13 7.22 20.23
C LEU A 104 -9.86 7.61 20.99
N THR A 105 -9.48 6.80 21.96
CA THR A 105 -8.14 6.90 22.56
C THR A 105 -7.07 6.70 21.49
N VAL A 106 -5.86 7.20 21.75
CA VAL A 106 -4.78 7.12 20.75
C VAL A 106 -4.45 5.67 20.40
N SER A 107 -4.39 4.79 21.38
CA SER A 107 -4.13 3.36 21.17
C SER A 107 -5.21 2.71 20.29
N GLU A 108 -6.49 2.91 20.61
CA GLU A 108 -7.61 2.36 19.84
C GLU A 108 -7.68 2.93 18.43
N LYS A 109 -7.41 4.24 18.26
CA LYS A 109 -7.33 4.90 16.96
C LYS A 109 -6.28 4.24 16.08
N LYS A 110 -5.06 4.01 16.60
CA LYS A 110 -3.98 3.37 15.84
C LYS A 110 -4.34 1.94 15.44
N GLN A 111 -4.87 1.15 16.38
CA GLN A 111 -5.30 -0.22 16.11
C GLN A 111 -6.38 -0.24 15.01
N LYS A 112 -7.47 0.52 15.19
CA LYS A 112 -8.56 0.55 14.20
C LYS A 112 -8.12 1.10 12.85
N PHE A 113 -7.20 2.07 12.82
CA PHE A 113 -6.64 2.55 11.57
C PHE A 113 -5.94 1.42 10.79
N PHE A 114 -5.03 0.68 11.44
CA PHE A 114 -4.32 -0.41 10.77
C PHE A 114 -5.26 -1.54 10.34
N HIS A 115 -6.20 -1.95 11.20
CA HIS A 115 -7.16 -3.01 10.88
C HIS A 115 -8.20 -2.59 9.82
N MET A 116 -8.49 -1.30 9.68
CA MET A 116 -9.31 -0.77 8.58
C MET A 116 -8.57 -0.83 7.23
N MET A 117 -7.26 -0.59 7.23
CA MET A 117 -6.45 -0.57 5.99
C MET A 117 -5.98 -1.97 5.56
N LEU A 118 -5.75 -2.87 6.51
CA LEU A 118 -5.10 -4.16 6.27
C LEU A 118 -5.80 -5.02 5.22
N PRO A 119 -7.14 -5.26 5.26
CA PRO A 119 -7.81 -6.05 4.23
C PRO A 119 -7.61 -5.50 2.82
N ALA A 120 -7.77 -4.19 2.64
CA ALA A 120 -7.60 -3.53 1.35
C ALA A 120 -6.17 -3.67 0.81
N ILE A 121 -5.16 -3.64 1.70
CA ILE A 121 -3.76 -3.86 1.33
C ILE A 121 -3.54 -5.29 0.85
N LEU A 122 -4.06 -6.28 1.59
CA LEU A 122 -3.88 -7.69 1.25
C LEU A 122 -4.64 -8.07 -0.04
N ILE A 123 -5.88 -7.61 -0.22
CA ILE A 123 -6.65 -7.74 -1.47
C ILE A 123 -5.87 -7.20 -2.67
N SER A 124 -5.36 -5.97 -2.56
CA SER A 124 -4.63 -5.35 -3.67
C SER A 124 -3.32 -6.07 -3.95
N LYS A 125 -2.61 -6.51 -2.90
CA LYS A 125 -1.37 -7.29 -3.05
C LYS A 125 -1.61 -8.61 -3.76
N GLU A 126 -2.67 -9.31 -3.40
CA GLU A 126 -3.00 -10.61 -3.98
C GLU A 126 -3.47 -10.47 -5.43
N ASN A 127 -4.34 -9.51 -5.73
CA ASN A 127 -4.72 -9.19 -7.10
C ASN A 127 -3.52 -8.83 -7.99
N LEU A 128 -2.48 -8.19 -7.43
CA LEU A 128 -1.24 -7.91 -8.15
C LEU A 128 -0.35 -9.13 -8.30
N ARG A 129 -0.35 -10.06 -7.33
CA ARG A 129 0.33 -11.35 -7.42
C ARG A 129 -0.23 -12.18 -8.57
N LEU A 130 -1.55 -12.35 -8.64
CA LEU A 130 -2.25 -13.07 -9.72
C LEU A 130 -1.94 -12.47 -11.10
N LYS A 131 -2.08 -11.15 -11.26
CA LYS A 131 -1.70 -10.45 -12.50
C LYS A 131 -0.24 -10.69 -12.86
N ARG A 132 0.66 -10.65 -11.87
CA ARG A 132 2.09 -10.87 -12.10
C ARG A 132 2.38 -12.29 -12.57
N GLU A 133 1.70 -13.28 -12.01
CA GLU A 133 1.82 -14.69 -12.40
C GLU A 133 1.32 -14.93 -13.82
N ARG A 134 0.16 -14.37 -14.19
CA ARG A 134 -0.33 -14.39 -15.58
C ARG A 134 0.66 -13.71 -16.54
N VAL A 135 1.23 -12.56 -16.19
CA VAL A 135 2.29 -11.93 -17.02
C VAL A 135 3.54 -12.82 -17.13
N LEU A 136 3.88 -13.59 -16.10
CA LEU A 136 5.03 -14.48 -16.10
C LEU A 136 4.80 -15.73 -16.97
N SER A 137 3.60 -16.32 -16.94
CA SER A 137 3.26 -17.46 -17.80
C SER A 137 3.30 -17.07 -19.28
N LEU A 138 2.95 -15.82 -19.61
CA LEU A 138 2.98 -15.26 -20.96
C LEU A 138 4.36 -14.74 -21.42
N MET A 139 5.43 -14.93 -20.65
CA MET A 139 6.75 -14.39 -21.04
C MET A 139 7.35 -15.05 -22.29
N SER A 140 7.03 -16.31 -22.51
CA SER A 140 7.61 -17.13 -23.59
C SER A 140 6.62 -17.42 -24.70
N THR A 141 5.37 -16.97 -24.56
CA THR A 141 4.32 -17.13 -25.56
C THR A 141 4.49 -16.06 -26.64
N PRO A 142 4.63 -16.40 -27.93
CA PRO A 142 4.55 -15.46 -29.04
C PRO A 142 3.17 -14.78 -29.09
N VAL A 143 3.11 -13.52 -29.52
CA VAL A 143 1.84 -12.75 -29.55
C VAL A 143 0.82 -13.42 -30.47
N GLU A 144 1.28 -14.04 -31.56
CA GLU A 144 0.47 -14.74 -32.54
C GLU A 144 -0.18 -16.03 -31.98
N GLN A 145 0.28 -16.49 -30.82
CA GLN A 145 -0.23 -17.67 -30.13
C GLN A 145 -1.05 -17.31 -28.87
N MET A 146 -1.17 -16.03 -28.53
CA MET A 146 -2.00 -15.58 -27.42
C MET A 146 -3.46 -15.50 -27.86
N ASP A 147 -4.37 -15.84 -26.95
CA ASP A 147 -5.79 -15.54 -27.17
C ASP A 147 -6.06 -14.03 -27.00
N GLU A 148 -7.27 -13.61 -27.40
CA GLU A 148 -7.68 -12.20 -27.35
C GLU A 148 -7.69 -11.66 -25.91
N ASP A 149 -8.04 -12.48 -24.91
CA ASP A 149 -8.08 -12.08 -23.51
C ASP A 149 -6.68 -11.80 -22.96
N ASP A 150 -5.68 -12.62 -23.30
CA ASP A 150 -4.28 -12.41 -22.95
C ASP A 150 -3.70 -11.16 -23.61
N VAL A 151 -4.06 -10.91 -24.88
CA VAL A 151 -3.65 -9.69 -25.59
C VAL A 151 -4.24 -8.46 -24.90
N ASP A 152 -5.55 -8.41 -24.68
CA ASP A 152 -6.23 -7.29 -24.03
C ASP A 152 -5.73 -7.06 -22.59
N PHE A 153 -5.51 -8.16 -21.85
CA PHE A 153 -4.92 -8.14 -20.52
C PHE A 153 -3.54 -7.47 -20.52
N LEU A 154 -2.64 -7.88 -21.43
CA LEU A 154 -1.31 -7.30 -21.54
C LEU A 154 -1.35 -5.85 -22.02
N GLU A 155 -2.17 -5.52 -23.01
CA GLU A 155 -2.30 -4.15 -23.52
C GLU A 155 -2.79 -3.18 -22.44
N ALA A 156 -3.81 -3.57 -21.68
CA ALA A 156 -4.32 -2.79 -20.56
C ALA A 156 -3.23 -2.55 -19.51
N LEU A 157 -2.46 -3.60 -19.17
CA LEU A 157 -1.34 -3.50 -18.23
C LEU A 157 -0.14 -2.73 -18.78
N TYR A 158 0.14 -2.78 -20.07
CA TYR A 158 1.19 -2.01 -20.72
C TYR A 158 0.88 -0.52 -20.70
N LYS A 159 -0.36 -0.16 -21.06
CA LYS A 159 -0.87 1.21 -20.97
C LYS A 159 -0.86 1.71 -19.53
N LYS A 160 -1.37 0.89 -18.60
CA LYS A 160 -1.37 1.22 -17.16
C LYS A 160 0.08 1.34 -16.70
N TYR A 161 0.92 0.34 -16.74
CA TYR A 161 2.25 0.45 -16.14
C TYR A 161 3.26 1.25 -16.96
N LYS A 162 2.96 1.70 -18.19
CA LYS A 162 3.85 2.46 -19.09
C LYS A 162 5.09 1.67 -19.54
N THR A 163 4.90 0.44 -19.99
CA THR A 163 5.95 -0.47 -20.49
C THR A 163 5.36 -1.36 -21.57
N LYS A 164 6.18 -1.89 -22.49
CA LYS A 164 5.81 -2.93 -23.46
C LYS A 164 6.57 -4.25 -23.25
N SER A 165 7.30 -4.36 -22.14
CA SER A 165 8.12 -5.53 -21.82
C SER A 165 7.48 -6.30 -20.67
N ASN A 166 7.16 -7.57 -20.88
CA ASN A 166 6.66 -8.50 -19.85
C ASN A 166 7.59 -8.55 -18.63
N LYS A 167 8.91 -8.67 -18.85
CA LYS A 167 9.91 -8.65 -17.76
C LYS A 167 9.82 -7.38 -16.91
N LYS A 168 9.72 -6.21 -17.54
CA LYS A 168 9.54 -4.94 -16.82
C LYS A 168 8.17 -4.88 -16.16
N LEU A 169 7.11 -5.34 -16.82
CA LEU A 169 5.75 -5.34 -16.29
C LEU A 169 5.64 -6.21 -15.03
N ALA A 170 6.11 -7.45 -15.06
CA ALA A 170 6.15 -8.36 -13.91
C ALA A 170 6.93 -7.77 -12.73
N ASN A 171 8.03 -7.05 -12.99
CA ASN A 171 8.77 -6.33 -11.95
C ASN A 171 7.93 -5.18 -11.35
N ARG A 172 7.20 -4.43 -12.18
CA ARG A 172 6.34 -3.31 -11.74
C ARG A 172 5.13 -3.77 -10.93
N LEU A 173 4.59 -4.95 -11.24
CA LEU A 173 3.48 -5.59 -10.51
C LEU A 173 3.90 -6.21 -9.17
N LYS A 174 5.19 -6.50 -8.97
CA LYS A 174 5.67 -7.07 -7.69
C LYS A 174 5.32 -6.14 -6.53
N THR A 175 4.81 -6.71 -5.43
CA THR A 175 4.42 -5.96 -4.23
C THR A 175 5.56 -5.91 -3.21
N HIS A 176 5.39 -5.14 -2.13
CA HIS A 176 6.36 -4.96 -1.05
C HIS A 176 5.70 -5.15 0.33
N PRO A 177 6.46 -5.17 1.44
CA PRO A 177 5.94 -5.44 2.77
C PRO A 177 4.78 -4.52 3.18
N VAL A 178 3.80 -5.10 3.89
CA VAL A 178 2.59 -4.41 4.38
C VAL A 178 2.96 -3.28 5.33
N SER A 179 3.99 -3.47 6.15
CA SER A 179 4.50 -2.51 7.11
C SER A 179 4.86 -1.16 6.48
N ILE A 180 5.47 -1.16 5.29
CA ILE A 180 5.77 0.07 4.53
C ILE A 180 4.46 0.78 4.15
N ILE A 181 3.49 0.04 3.63
CA ILE A 181 2.22 0.59 3.12
C ILE A 181 1.39 1.16 4.26
N LEU A 182 1.28 0.46 5.38
CA LEU A 182 0.59 0.95 6.59
C LEU A 182 1.26 2.20 7.15
N ALA A 183 2.59 2.24 7.19
CA ALA A 183 3.32 3.40 7.66
C ALA A 183 3.07 4.63 6.77
N GLN A 184 3.17 4.48 5.45
CA GLN A 184 2.84 5.56 4.52
C GLN A 184 1.37 5.95 4.63
N ALA A 185 0.45 4.99 4.68
CA ALA A 185 -0.97 5.29 4.84
C ALA A 185 -1.26 6.13 6.09
N ALA A 186 -0.64 5.79 7.23
CA ALA A 186 -0.80 6.54 8.47
C ALA A 186 -0.20 7.95 8.37
N ILE A 187 1.00 8.09 7.80
CA ILE A 187 1.67 9.38 7.64
C ILE A 187 0.90 10.28 6.67
N GLU A 188 0.62 9.80 5.46
CA GLU A 188 0.01 10.58 4.38
C GLU A 188 -1.45 10.96 4.67
N SER A 189 -2.16 10.15 5.47
CA SER A 189 -3.56 10.44 5.85
C SER A 189 -3.69 11.16 7.20
N ALA A 190 -2.59 11.45 7.89
CA ALA A 190 -2.58 11.92 9.29
C ALA A 190 -3.43 11.01 10.21
N TRP A 191 -3.15 9.70 10.18
CA TRP A 191 -3.91 8.67 10.89
C TRP A 191 -5.41 8.67 10.58
N GLY A 192 -5.76 8.93 9.32
CA GLY A 192 -7.14 8.98 8.84
C GLY A 192 -7.87 10.31 9.07
N GLU A 193 -7.18 11.36 9.54
CA GLU A 193 -7.82 12.65 9.84
C GLU A 193 -7.83 13.64 8.68
N SER A 194 -7.08 13.37 7.61
CA SER A 194 -7.15 14.16 6.39
C SER A 194 -8.58 14.23 5.84
N ARG A 195 -8.99 15.41 5.37
CA ARG A 195 -10.27 15.60 4.67
C ARG A 195 -10.39 14.65 3.46
N PHE A 196 -9.30 14.44 2.73
CA PHE A 196 -9.30 13.60 1.53
C PHE A 196 -9.44 12.12 1.86
N PHE A 197 -8.90 11.68 2.99
CA PHE A 197 -9.17 10.35 3.53
C PHE A 197 -10.68 10.21 3.81
N LYS A 198 -11.22 11.05 4.71
CA LYS A 198 -12.60 10.97 5.21
C LYS A 198 -13.68 11.16 4.13
N LYS A 199 -13.43 11.96 3.10
CA LYS A 199 -14.43 12.30 2.07
C LYS A 199 -14.19 11.60 0.74
N GLY A 200 -12.96 11.15 0.51
CA GLY A 200 -12.51 10.66 -0.79
C GLY A 200 -11.97 9.24 -0.80
N ASN A 201 -11.86 8.57 0.37
CA ASN A 201 -11.09 7.34 0.51
C ASN A 201 -9.65 7.49 -0.02
N ASN A 202 -9.14 8.73 -0.11
CA ASN A 202 -7.85 9.02 -0.72
C ASN A 202 -6.78 9.07 0.35
N ILE A 203 -6.18 7.90 0.56
CA ILE A 203 -5.25 7.61 1.65
C ILE A 203 -3.93 8.36 1.49
N PHE A 204 -3.45 8.43 0.27
CA PHE A 204 -2.12 8.94 -0.04
C PHE A 204 -2.15 10.37 -0.59
N GLY A 205 -3.31 10.99 -0.78
CA GLY A 205 -3.41 12.33 -1.38
C GLY A 205 -3.20 12.33 -2.91
N MET A 206 -3.58 11.26 -3.59
CA MET A 206 -3.39 11.08 -5.04
C MET A 206 -4.10 12.17 -5.84
N TRP A 207 -3.35 12.81 -6.74
CA TRP A 207 -3.87 13.87 -7.60
C TRP A 207 -4.78 13.31 -8.69
N SER A 208 -5.81 14.10 -9.01
CA SER A 208 -6.68 13.85 -10.15
C SER A 208 -6.31 14.79 -11.29
N PHE A 209 -5.93 14.20 -12.42
CA PHE A 209 -5.56 14.93 -13.65
C PHE A 209 -6.67 14.87 -14.70
N SER A 210 -7.65 13.97 -14.54
CA SER A 210 -8.80 13.84 -15.42
C SER A 210 -10.02 14.53 -14.83
N LYS A 211 -10.85 15.16 -15.66
CA LYS A 211 -12.17 15.65 -15.23
C LYS A 211 -13.21 14.53 -15.18
N ASN A 212 -12.94 13.41 -15.84
CA ASN A 212 -13.87 12.29 -16.02
C ASN A 212 -13.78 11.25 -14.89
N GLU A 213 -12.87 11.43 -13.93
CA GLU A 213 -12.77 10.56 -12.75
C GLU A 213 -13.37 11.25 -11.51
N PRO A 214 -13.97 10.50 -10.57
CA PRO A 214 -14.44 11.06 -9.32
C PRO A 214 -13.30 11.76 -8.57
N ARG A 215 -13.54 13.01 -8.14
CA ARG A 215 -12.51 13.86 -7.55
C ARG A 215 -13.06 14.89 -6.59
N ILE A 216 -12.19 15.36 -5.69
CA ILE A 216 -12.48 16.39 -4.70
C ILE A 216 -11.56 17.59 -4.95
N LYS A 217 -12.13 18.79 -4.96
CA LYS A 217 -11.33 20.02 -5.03
C LYS A 217 -10.56 20.21 -3.72
N ALA A 218 -9.26 20.49 -3.82
CA ALA A 218 -8.45 20.93 -2.70
C ALA A 218 -8.84 22.36 -2.29
N LEU A 219 -8.57 22.74 -1.04
CA LEU A 219 -8.82 24.11 -0.59
C LEU A 219 -7.81 25.09 -1.19
N GLY A 220 -6.58 24.64 -1.44
CA GLY A 220 -5.52 25.43 -2.06
C GLY A 220 -5.54 25.41 -3.59
N ASN A 221 -4.85 26.40 -4.17
CA ASN A 221 -4.55 26.49 -5.59
C ASN A 221 -3.03 26.34 -5.81
N ARG A 222 -2.61 25.86 -6.99
CA ARG A 222 -1.22 25.88 -7.43
C ARG A 222 -1.11 26.77 -8.66
N ASN A 223 -0.28 27.80 -8.58
CA ASN A 223 -0.07 28.76 -9.67
C ASN A 223 -1.41 29.32 -10.21
N GLY A 224 -2.31 29.71 -9.30
CA GLY A 224 -3.65 30.21 -9.62
C GLY A 224 -4.66 29.15 -10.11
N LYS A 225 -4.28 27.88 -10.21
CA LYS A 225 -5.17 26.80 -10.68
C LYS A 225 -5.65 25.92 -9.53
N ALA A 226 -6.93 25.57 -9.56
CA ALA A 226 -7.51 24.60 -8.62
C ALA A 226 -6.83 23.24 -8.73
N ILE A 227 -6.47 22.66 -7.58
CA ILE A 227 -5.94 21.30 -7.48
C ILE A 227 -7.10 20.36 -7.19
N TYR A 228 -7.11 19.20 -7.85
CA TYR A 228 -8.07 18.14 -7.60
C TYR A 228 -7.33 16.89 -7.14
N VAL A 229 -7.94 16.18 -6.19
CA VAL A 229 -7.47 14.87 -5.73
C VAL A 229 -8.51 13.81 -6.05
N LYS A 230 -8.08 12.58 -6.28
CA LYS A 230 -8.97 11.47 -6.60
C LYS A 230 -9.93 11.16 -5.45
N LYS A 231 -11.09 10.61 -5.81
CA LYS A 231 -12.04 9.99 -4.90
C LYS A 231 -12.25 8.54 -5.34
N TYR A 232 -12.19 7.63 -4.39
CA TYR A 232 -12.28 6.19 -4.63
C TYR A 232 -13.59 5.63 -4.08
N ALA A 233 -14.15 4.63 -4.76
CA ALA A 233 -15.40 3.99 -4.34
C ALA A 233 -15.20 3.08 -3.11
N ASN A 234 -13.97 2.60 -2.90
CA ASN A 234 -13.58 1.77 -1.77
C ASN A 234 -12.09 1.99 -1.43
N VAL A 235 -11.65 1.42 -0.32
CA VAL A 235 -10.27 1.59 0.18
C VAL A 235 -9.25 0.87 -0.72
N SER A 236 -9.60 -0.29 -1.30
CA SER A 236 -8.67 -1.07 -2.13
C SER A 236 -8.28 -0.36 -3.43
N GLU A 237 -9.19 0.38 -4.07
CA GLU A 237 -8.86 1.20 -5.24
C GLU A 237 -7.77 2.25 -4.98
N ALA A 238 -7.75 2.84 -3.78
CA ALA A 238 -6.70 3.78 -3.39
C ALA A 238 -5.34 3.09 -3.22
N ILE A 239 -5.34 1.85 -2.70
CA ILE A 239 -4.13 1.03 -2.59
C ILE A 239 -3.63 0.58 -3.97
N ASP A 240 -4.53 0.19 -4.88
CA ASP A 240 -4.19 -0.16 -6.25
C ASP A 240 -3.49 1.00 -6.98
N ASP A 241 -4.02 2.22 -6.87
CA ASP A 241 -3.40 3.41 -7.44
C ASP A 241 -2.03 3.72 -6.82
N TYR A 242 -1.87 3.49 -5.52
CA TYR A 242 -0.58 3.58 -4.85
C TYR A 242 0.44 2.61 -5.46
N PHE A 243 0.08 1.34 -5.67
CA PHE A 243 0.99 0.38 -6.30
C PHE A 243 1.33 0.76 -7.74
N VAL A 244 0.40 1.36 -8.48
CA VAL A 244 0.68 1.89 -9.82
C VAL A 244 1.71 3.02 -9.79
N VAL A 245 1.65 3.91 -8.79
CA VAL A 245 2.64 4.98 -8.60
C VAL A 245 4.02 4.37 -8.31
N ILE A 246 4.13 3.46 -7.35
CA ILE A 246 5.39 2.76 -7.02
C ILE A 246 5.90 1.91 -8.19
N GLY A 247 4.99 1.37 -9.00
CA GLY A 247 5.30 0.62 -10.22
C GLY A 247 5.90 1.48 -11.34
N ARG A 248 5.73 2.80 -11.31
CA ARG A 248 6.14 3.71 -12.40
C ARG A 248 7.30 4.63 -12.00
N GLY A 249 7.81 5.37 -12.98
CA GLY A 249 8.66 6.56 -12.76
C GLY A 249 9.82 6.39 -11.78
N ALA A 250 9.88 7.31 -10.80
CA ALA A 250 11.01 7.62 -9.93
C ALA A 250 11.42 6.51 -8.94
N TYR A 251 10.63 5.44 -8.79
CA TYR A 251 10.89 4.38 -7.81
C TYR A 251 11.70 3.21 -8.39
N LYS A 252 12.50 3.44 -9.45
CA LYS A 252 13.29 2.38 -10.10
C LYS A 252 14.26 1.70 -9.14
N SER A 253 14.95 2.47 -8.29
CA SER A 253 15.90 1.93 -7.32
C SER A 253 15.19 1.08 -6.25
N PHE A 254 14.05 1.56 -5.74
CA PHE A 254 13.20 0.77 -4.84
C PHE A 254 12.77 -0.56 -5.46
N ARG A 255 12.26 -0.52 -6.71
CA ARG A 255 11.85 -1.73 -7.44
C ARG A 255 13.01 -2.71 -7.69
N LYS A 256 14.24 -2.20 -7.88
CA LYS A 256 15.43 -3.06 -7.98
C LYS A 256 15.71 -3.73 -6.64
N GLN A 257 15.73 -2.96 -5.55
CA GLN A 257 16.06 -3.49 -4.22
C GLN A 257 15.03 -4.50 -3.70
N ARG A 258 13.75 -4.30 -4.02
CA ARG A 258 12.66 -5.23 -3.71
C ARG A 258 12.81 -6.63 -4.33
N ASN A 259 13.70 -6.80 -5.32
CA ASN A 259 14.05 -8.12 -5.84
C ASN A 259 15.21 -8.79 -5.09
N ILE A 260 15.87 -8.06 -4.19
CA ILE A 260 17.04 -8.52 -3.46
C ILE A 260 16.68 -8.81 -2.00
N THR A 261 15.78 -8.02 -1.41
CA THR A 261 15.38 -8.16 -0.01
C THR A 261 13.91 -7.83 0.20
N GLU A 262 13.31 -8.49 1.18
CA GLU A 262 11.98 -8.19 1.70
C GLU A 262 12.04 -7.41 3.02
N ASN A 263 13.24 -7.08 3.52
CA ASN A 263 13.37 -6.35 4.78
C ASN A 263 12.86 -4.90 4.60
N PRO A 264 11.75 -4.51 5.25
CA PRO A 264 11.17 -3.18 5.05
C PRO A 264 12.14 -2.06 5.47
N LEU A 265 12.95 -2.26 6.51
CA LEU A 265 13.90 -1.25 7.01
C LEU A 265 15.04 -0.97 6.03
N VAL A 266 15.33 -1.92 5.13
CA VAL A 266 16.29 -1.72 4.03
C VAL A 266 15.58 -1.05 2.85
N LEU A 267 14.37 -1.50 2.51
CA LEU A 267 13.62 -1.01 1.35
C LEU A 267 13.24 0.48 1.46
N VAL A 268 12.87 0.95 2.65
CA VAL A 268 12.45 2.36 2.84
C VAL A 268 13.55 3.37 2.47
N LYS A 269 14.82 2.99 2.56
CA LYS A 269 15.97 3.81 2.12
C LYS A 269 15.90 4.21 0.64
N TYR A 270 15.16 3.46 -0.17
CA TYR A 270 15.02 3.68 -1.60
C TYR A 270 13.76 4.47 -1.99
N LEU A 271 12.98 4.93 -1.00
CA LEU A 271 11.79 5.77 -1.19
C LEU A 271 12.10 7.28 -1.12
N VAL A 272 13.35 7.69 -1.35
CA VAL A 272 13.78 9.10 -1.36
C VAL A 272 12.96 9.99 -2.28
N ASN A 273 12.45 9.46 -3.40
CA ASN A 273 11.64 10.23 -4.35
C ASN A 273 10.15 10.31 -3.99
N TYR A 274 9.75 9.73 -2.86
CA TYR A 274 8.36 9.75 -2.43
C TYR A 274 7.97 11.10 -1.82
N CYS A 275 8.89 11.72 -1.09
CA CYS A 275 8.71 13.01 -0.43
C CYS A 275 9.94 13.89 -0.70
N GLU A 276 9.73 15.18 -0.97
CA GLU A 276 10.83 16.13 -1.24
C GLU A 276 11.56 16.58 0.02
N LEU A 277 11.07 16.23 1.21
CA LEU A 277 11.76 16.52 2.47
C LEU A 277 12.94 15.57 2.66
N ASP A 278 14.05 16.15 3.12
CA ASP A 278 15.16 15.38 3.66
C ASP A 278 14.67 14.48 4.81
N ASN A 279 15.28 13.30 4.95
CA ASN A 279 15.01 12.32 6.02
C ASN A 279 13.67 11.55 5.95
N TYR A 280 12.89 11.64 4.87
CA TYR A 280 11.66 10.81 4.73
C TYR A 280 11.90 9.29 4.94
N PRO A 281 12.96 8.68 4.38
CA PRO A 281 13.25 7.27 4.65
C PRO A 281 13.46 6.94 6.13
N ASP A 282 14.12 7.83 6.88
CA ASP A 282 14.39 7.62 8.31
C ASP A 282 13.12 7.80 9.13
N LYS A 283 12.29 8.80 8.80
CA LYS A 283 10.95 8.96 9.39
C LYS A 283 10.12 7.69 9.21
N LEU A 284 10.14 7.11 8.00
CA LEU A 284 9.39 5.90 7.68
C LEU A 284 9.95 4.68 8.43
N LYS A 285 11.27 4.52 8.47
CA LYS A 285 11.96 3.47 9.24
C LYS A 285 11.57 3.53 10.71
N ASN A 286 11.69 4.71 11.32
CA ASN A 286 11.38 4.92 12.73
C ASN A 286 9.91 4.66 13.01
N PHE A 287 9.00 5.12 12.14
CA PHE A 287 7.57 4.85 12.25
C PHE A 287 7.25 3.35 12.25
N ILE A 288 7.89 2.58 11.35
CA ILE A 288 7.72 1.11 11.26
C ILE A 288 8.19 0.43 12.54
N VAL A 289 9.37 0.81 13.05
CA VAL A 289 9.94 0.23 14.28
C VAL A 289 9.08 0.58 15.49
N TYR A 290 8.79 1.87 15.66
CA TYR A 290 8.04 2.41 16.78
C TYR A 290 6.64 1.78 16.91
N ASN A 291 5.90 1.70 15.81
CA ASN A 291 4.56 1.12 15.81
C ASN A 291 4.57 -0.42 15.60
N LYS A 292 5.74 -1.07 15.66
CA LYS A 292 5.92 -2.53 15.54
C LYS A 292 5.25 -3.12 14.28
N LEU A 293 5.27 -2.40 13.16
CA LEU A 293 4.46 -2.71 11.98
C LEU A 293 4.89 -3.96 11.23
N ARG A 294 6.12 -4.43 11.43
CA ARG A 294 6.63 -5.66 10.81
C ARG A 294 5.79 -6.90 11.14
N ARG A 295 5.02 -6.88 12.24
CA ARG A 295 4.08 -7.97 12.55
C ARG A 295 3.02 -8.17 11.47
N PHE A 296 2.62 -7.08 10.78
CA PHE A 296 1.62 -7.13 9.70
C PHE A 296 2.16 -7.73 8.40
N ASP A 297 3.48 -7.90 8.27
CA ASP A 297 4.08 -8.50 7.07
C ASP A 297 3.80 -10.00 6.94
N LYS A 298 3.35 -10.64 8.03
CA LYS A 298 2.97 -12.06 8.08
C LYS A 298 1.47 -12.31 7.86
N PHE A 299 0.69 -11.24 7.67
CA PHE A 299 -0.75 -11.38 7.50
C PHE A 299 -1.06 -11.69 6.04
N GLU A 300 -1.99 -12.60 5.85
CA GLU A 300 -2.43 -13.11 4.55
C GLU A 300 -3.96 -13.08 4.50
N LEU A 301 -4.52 -13.16 3.30
CA LEU A 301 -5.97 -13.29 3.18
C LEU A 301 -6.39 -14.68 3.64
N ALA A 302 -7.48 -14.75 4.40
CA ALA A 302 -8.08 -16.01 4.76
C ALA A 302 -8.50 -16.77 3.50
N SER A 303 -8.17 -18.05 3.47
CA SER A 303 -8.68 -19.02 2.51
C SER A 303 -10.07 -19.42 2.97
N ASN A 304 -11.04 -19.45 2.06
CA ASN A 304 -12.37 -20.01 2.36
C ASN A 304 -12.43 -21.45 1.87
#